data_AF-A0A7V9AZ82-F1
#
_entry.id   AF-A0A7V9AZ82-F1
#
_cell.length_a   1.000
_cell.length_b   1.000
_cell.length_c   1.000
_cell.angle_alpha   90.00
_cell.angle_beta   90.00
_cell.angle_gamma   90.00
#
_symmetry.space_group_name_H-M   'P 1'
#
loop_
_entity.id
_entity.type
_entity.pdbx_description
1 polymer ?
#
loop_
_entity_poly.entity_id
_entity_poly.type
_entity_poly.pdbx_seq_one_letter_code
_entity_poly.pdbx_strand_id
1 'polypeptide(L)'
;MAAVARASHPALYERGWHPTAVCGVLGSATAASRLLDLSEGRVAAAVRIALLRAGGLRAAFGSDGKSLQVGMAAATGVTAARLAATGSSVPPEHVHAPAGFEEVYGGKWAVPDASRPEVAENWIKAYPCCLKAPSSIEATDRAGARGRCCSRRPSRCTRVAPRCPLRLR
;
A
#
# COMPACT_ATOMS: atom_id res chain seq x y z
N MET A 1 -4.80 -4.29 -7.08
CA MET A 1 -3.99 -3.50 -6.12
C MET A 1 -2.57 -4.03 -6.02
N ALA A 2 -2.37 -5.29 -5.61
CA ALA A 2 -1.04 -5.81 -5.32
C ALA A 2 -0.12 -5.89 -6.55
N ALA A 3 -0.62 -6.29 -7.72
CA ALA A 3 0.13 -6.25 -8.98
C ALA A 3 0.75 -4.86 -9.26
N VAL A 4 -0.06 -3.80 -9.23
CA VAL A 4 0.40 -2.42 -9.44
C VAL A 4 1.36 -1.97 -8.34
N ALA A 5 1.06 -2.28 -7.08
CA ALA A 5 1.92 -1.92 -5.95
C ALA A 5 3.31 -2.59 -6.04
N ARG A 6 3.35 -3.85 -6.48
CA ARG A 6 4.59 -4.62 -6.69
C ARG A 6 5.38 -4.06 -7.86
N ALA A 7 4.73 -3.82 -9.01
CA ALA A 7 5.38 -3.28 -10.20
C ALA A 7 5.92 -1.85 -9.97
N SER A 8 5.30 -1.10 -9.06
CA SER A 8 5.66 0.28 -8.75
C SER A 8 6.62 0.43 -7.58
N HIS A 9 7.03 -0.65 -6.92
CA HIS A 9 7.99 -0.61 -5.83
C HIS A 9 9.43 -0.69 -6.36
N PRO A 10 10.37 0.18 -5.91
CA PRO A 10 10.23 1.24 -4.89
C PRO A 10 9.80 2.61 -5.41
N ALA A 11 9.64 2.79 -6.73
CA ALA A 11 9.49 4.08 -7.40
C ALA A 11 8.47 5.05 -6.77
N LEU A 12 7.24 4.58 -6.47
CA LEU A 12 6.22 5.45 -5.84
C LEU A 12 6.70 5.98 -4.48
N TYR A 13 7.33 5.13 -3.68
CA TYR A 13 7.79 5.47 -2.34
C TYR A 13 8.93 6.49 -2.38
N GLU A 14 9.87 6.30 -3.30
CA GLU A 14 11.01 7.20 -3.54
C GLU A 14 10.54 8.58 -4.00
N ARG A 15 9.50 8.63 -4.84
CA ARG A 15 8.86 9.88 -5.28
C ARG A 15 8.04 10.58 -4.18
N GLY A 16 7.93 9.99 -3.00
CA GLY A 16 7.24 10.59 -1.84
C GLY A 16 5.76 10.24 -1.73
N TRP A 17 5.24 9.37 -2.60
CA TRP A 17 3.88 8.87 -2.46
C TRP A 17 3.76 7.90 -1.29
N HIS A 18 2.55 7.81 -0.74
CA HIS A 18 2.11 6.73 0.13
C HIS A 18 1.50 5.62 -0.74
N PRO A 19 2.21 4.50 -1.02
CA PRO A 19 1.74 3.52 -1.99
C PRO A 19 0.41 2.86 -1.61
N THR A 20 0.14 2.70 -0.31
CA THR A 20 -1.15 2.18 0.17
C THR A 20 -2.32 3.03 -0.29
N ALA A 21 -2.18 4.36 -0.27
CA ALA A 21 -3.25 5.26 -0.64
C ALA A 21 -3.38 5.37 -2.17
N VAL A 22 -2.25 5.46 -2.89
CA VAL A 22 -2.23 5.49 -4.37
C VAL A 22 -2.77 4.21 -4.98
N CYS A 23 -2.29 3.04 -4.56
CA CYS A 23 -2.71 1.76 -5.13
C CYS A 23 -4.00 1.22 -4.50
N GLY A 24 -4.34 1.65 -3.28
CA GLY A 24 -5.50 1.18 -2.52
C GLY A 24 -6.83 1.52 -3.18
N VAL A 25 -6.92 2.64 -3.88
CA VAL A 25 -8.14 3.02 -4.62
C VAL A 25 -8.53 1.96 -5.64
N LEU A 26 -7.55 1.26 -6.24
CA LEU A 26 -7.79 0.21 -7.24
C LEU A 26 -8.43 -1.01 -6.57
N GLY A 27 -7.90 -1.44 -5.43
CA GLY A 27 -8.44 -2.56 -4.66
C GLY A 27 -9.85 -2.28 -4.17
N SER A 28 -10.07 -1.07 -3.64
CA SER A 28 -11.40 -0.63 -3.20
C SER A 28 -12.40 -0.58 -4.37
N ALA A 29 -12.02 0.02 -5.50
CA ALA A 29 -12.88 0.10 -6.67
C ALA A 29 -13.26 -1.28 -7.22
N THR A 30 -12.29 -2.20 -7.31
CA THR A 30 -12.55 -3.58 -7.72
C THR A 30 -13.49 -4.28 -6.75
N ALA A 31 -13.22 -4.23 -5.43
CA ALA A 31 -14.06 -4.88 -4.42
C ALA A 31 -15.49 -4.31 -4.42
N ALA A 32 -15.64 -2.99 -4.44
CA ALA A 32 -16.95 -2.34 -4.50
C ALA A 32 -17.71 -2.67 -5.79
N SER A 33 -17.02 -2.74 -6.93
CA SER A 33 -17.65 -3.13 -8.20
C SER A 33 -18.14 -4.58 -8.18
N ARG A 34 -17.43 -5.49 -7.50
CA ARG A 34 -17.86 -6.88 -7.30
C ARG A 34 -19.10 -6.98 -6.41
N LEU A 35 -19.18 -6.16 -5.36
CA LEU A 35 -20.37 -6.11 -4.49
C LEU A 35 -21.60 -5.51 -5.18
N LEU A 36 -21.41 -4.76 -6.26
CA LEU A 36 -22.48 -4.17 -7.08
C LEU A 36 -22.81 -5.02 -8.31
N ASP A 37 -22.27 -6.24 -8.41
CA ASP A 37 -22.46 -7.14 -9.56
C ASP A 37 -22.19 -6.51 -10.93
N LEU A 38 -21.17 -5.64 -10.99
CA LEU A 38 -20.80 -4.97 -12.24
C LEU A 38 -20.09 -5.92 -13.22
N SER A 39 -20.35 -5.72 -14.51
CA SER A 39 -19.65 -6.43 -15.59
C SER A 39 -18.15 -6.09 -15.62
N GLU A 40 -17.33 -6.94 -16.24
CA GLU A 40 -15.88 -6.73 -16.32
C GLU A 40 -15.49 -5.38 -16.92
N GLY A 41 -16.19 -4.94 -17.97
CA GLY A 41 -15.97 -3.62 -18.57
C GLY A 41 -16.26 -2.47 -17.60
N ARG A 42 -17.28 -2.62 -16.75
CA ARG A 42 -17.63 -1.66 -15.71
C ARG A 42 -16.65 -1.68 -14.53
N VAL A 43 -16.16 -2.85 -14.15
CA VAL A 43 -15.07 -2.98 -13.16
C VAL A 43 -13.81 -2.27 -13.66
N ALA A 44 -13.41 -2.48 -14.92
CA ALA A 44 -12.27 -1.81 -15.52
C ALA A 44 -12.48 -0.29 -15.59
N ALA A 45 -13.70 0.18 -15.89
CA ALA A 45 -14.05 1.60 -15.83
C ALA A 45 -13.92 2.16 -14.41
N ALA A 46 -14.45 1.49 -13.39
CA ALA A 46 -14.35 1.90 -11.99
C ALA A 46 -12.90 2.05 -11.52
N VAL A 47 -12.04 1.10 -11.87
CA VAL A 47 -10.61 1.15 -11.54
C VAL A 47 -9.94 2.40 -12.13
N ARG A 48 -10.23 2.74 -13.40
CA ARG A 48 -9.68 3.92 -14.06
C ARG A 48 -10.27 5.23 -13.53
N ILE A 49 -11.56 5.25 -13.19
CA ILE A 49 -12.20 6.41 -12.51
C ILE A 49 -11.55 6.64 -11.14
N ALA A 50 -11.25 5.58 -10.39
CA ALA A 50 -10.63 5.68 -9.07
C ALA A 50 -9.23 6.33 -9.14
N LEU A 51 -8.48 6.10 -10.23
CA LEU A 51 -7.16 6.72 -10.46
C LEU A 51 -7.20 8.26 -10.50
N LEU A 52 -8.32 8.86 -10.92
CA LEU A 52 -8.47 10.32 -10.97
C LEU A 52 -8.33 10.99 -9.59
N ARG A 53 -8.48 10.21 -8.52
CA ARG A 53 -8.36 10.63 -7.12
C ARG A 53 -7.34 9.78 -6.34
N ALA A 54 -6.50 9.01 -7.02
CA ALA A 54 -5.40 8.31 -6.37
C ALA A 54 -4.42 9.35 -5.80
N GLY A 55 -3.93 9.13 -4.58
CA GLY A 55 -3.01 10.08 -3.98
C GLY A 55 -2.70 9.75 -2.54
N GLY A 56 -1.63 10.36 -2.02
CA GLY A 56 -1.26 10.25 -0.62
C GLY A 56 0.20 10.63 -0.37
N LEU A 57 0.44 11.43 0.65
CA LEU A 57 1.77 11.97 0.93
C LEU A 57 2.46 11.15 2.02
N ARG A 58 3.68 10.67 1.73
CA ARG A 58 4.55 10.02 2.73
C ARG A 58 4.90 10.96 3.89
N ALA A 59 4.91 12.27 3.64
CA ALA A 59 5.13 13.30 4.67
C ALA A 59 4.09 13.26 5.80
N ALA A 60 2.91 12.67 5.59
CA ALA A 60 1.89 12.51 6.63
C ALA A 60 2.17 11.34 7.60
N PHE A 61 3.29 10.63 7.45
CA PHE A 61 3.65 9.54 8.36
C PHE A 61 4.05 10.10 9.73
N GLY A 62 3.63 9.41 10.80
CA GLY A 62 3.84 9.89 12.17
C GLY A 62 2.68 10.70 12.73
N SER A 63 1.61 10.93 11.94
CA SER A 63 0.35 11.51 12.38
C SER A 63 -0.84 10.67 11.90
N ASP A 64 -2.05 11.08 12.28
CA ASP A 64 -3.30 10.47 11.81
C ASP A 64 -3.47 10.54 10.29
N GLY A 65 -2.75 11.46 9.62
CA GLY A 65 -2.77 11.63 8.17
C GLY A 65 -2.40 10.34 7.42
N LYS A 66 -1.53 9.50 7.99
CA LYS A 66 -1.22 8.18 7.41
C LYS A 66 -2.46 7.30 7.30
N SER A 67 -3.26 7.22 8.36
CA SER A 67 -4.46 6.38 8.43
C SER A 67 -5.62 6.99 7.65
N LEU A 68 -5.81 8.30 7.75
CA LEU A 68 -6.86 9.03 7.02
C LEU A 68 -6.74 8.82 5.51
N GLN A 69 -5.53 8.85 4.95
CA GLN A 69 -5.32 8.58 3.52
C GLN A 69 -5.76 7.19 3.07
N VAL A 70 -5.66 6.17 3.95
CA VAL A 70 -6.16 4.82 3.64
C VAL A 70 -7.68 4.81 3.61
N GLY A 71 -8.34 5.49 4.56
CA GLY A 71 -9.80 5.66 4.56
C GLY A 71 -10.29 6.43 3.33
N MET A 72 -9.61 7.51 2.95
CA MET A 72 -9.90 8.27 1.74
C MET A 72 -9.75 7.42 0.47
N ALA A 73 -8.73 6.56 0.40
CA ALA A 73 -8.55 5.65 -0.72
C ALA A 73 -9.70 4.62 -0.81
N ALA A 74 -10.16 4.11 0.32
CA ALA A 74 -11.32 3.23 0.39
C ALA A 74 -12.59 3.93 -0.12
N ALA A 75 -12.89 5.14 0.38
CA ALA A 75 -14.05 5.92 -0.05
C ALA A 75 -14.01 6.25 -1.55
N THR A 76 -12.85 6.63 -2.08
CA THR A 76 -12.66 6.91 -3.51
C THR A 76 -13.04 5.71 -4.39
N GLY A 77 -12.64 4.49 -4.01
CA GLY A 77 -12.99 3.30 -4.78
C GLY A 77 -14.49 2.99 -4.80
N VAL A 78 -15.18 3.15 -3.67
CA VAL A 78 -16.65 2.99 -3.59
C VAL A 78 -17.36 4.00 -4.49
N THR A 79 -16.95 5.27 -4.44
CA THR A 79 -17.50 6.31 -5.30
C THR A 79 -17.25 6.00 -6.78
N ALA A 80 -16.05 5.53 -7.14
CA ALA A 80 -15.72 5.18 -8.51
C ALA A 80 -16.56 4.02 -9.05
N ALA A 81 -16.82 2.99 -8.23
CA ALA A 81 -17.68 1.88 -8.60
C ALA A 81 -19.13 2.34 -8.85
N ARG A 82 -19.66 3.23 -8.01
CA ARG A 82 -21.00 3.82 -8.20
C ARG A 82 -21.10 4.65 -9.49
N LEU A 83 -20.07 5.45 -9.79
CA LEU A 83 -20.02 6.22 -11.05
C LEU A 83 -19.96 5.29 -12.27
N ALA A 84 -19.17 4.23 -12.20
CA ALA A 84 -19.11 3.25 -13.28
C ALA A 84 -20.48 2.58 -13.49
N ALA A 85 -21.18 2.22 -12.41
CA ALA A 85 -22.52 1.62 -12.45
C ALA A 85 -23.53 2.48 -13.20
N THR A 86 -23.43 3.81 -13.12
CA THR A 86 -24.35 4.74 -13.81
C THR A 86 -23.96 5.07 -15.24
N GLY A 87 -22.87 4.52 -15.78
CA GLY A 87 -22.48 4.77 -17.16
C GLY A 87 -21.10 5.36 -17.35
N SER A 88 -20.49 5.95 -16.32
CA SER A 88 -19.22 6.67 -16.47
C SER A 88 -18.07 5.73 -16.85
N SER A 89 -17.13 6.25 -17.64
CA SER A 89 -15.94 5.53 -18.05
C SER A 89 -14.76 6.46 -18.28
N VAL A 90 -13.56 5.94 -18.04
CA VAL A 90 -12.28 6.56 -18.44
C VAL A 90 -11.61 5.61 -19.44
N PRO A 91 -11.16 6.10 -20.62
CA PRO A 91 -10.50 5.26 -21.63
C PRO A 91 -9.23 4.56 -21.11
N PRO A 92 -8.94 3.31 -21.55
CA PRO A 92 -7.80 2.52 -21.04
C PRO A 92 -6.44 3.16 -21.27
N GLU A 93 -6.28 3.89 -22.36
CA GLU A 93 -5.05 4.57 -22.76
C GLU A 93 -4.56 5.60 -21.74
N HIS A 94 -5.45 6.19 -20.92
CA HIS A 94 -5.09 7.20 -19.91
C HIS A 94 -4.06 6.72 -18.88
N VAL A 95 -3.93 5.40 -18.69
CA VAL A 95 -2.94 4.85 -17.78
C VAL A 95 -1.51 5.05 -18.32
N HIS A 96 -1.34 4.89 -19.63
CA HIS A 96 -0.06 4.90 -20.35
C HIS A 96 0.17 6.17 -21.18
N ALA A 97 -0.85 7.01 -21.32
CA ALA A 97 -0.80 8.25 -22.06
C ALA A 97 0.17 9.25 -21.42
N PRO A 98 0.63 10.27 -22.18
CA PRO A 98 1.25 11.44 -21.60
C PRO A 98 0.36 12.06 -20.51
N ALA A 99 0.97 12.50 -19.41
CA ALA A 99 0.28 12.91 -18.18
C ALA A 99 -0.61 11.80 -17.55
N GLY A 100 -0.40 10.55 -17.90
CA GLY A 100 -1.08 9.38 -17.35
C GLY A 100 -0.48 8.89 -16.02
N PHE A 101 -0.98 7.76 -15.52
CA PHE A 101 -0.55 7.20 -14.22
C PHE A 101 0.97 6.99 -14.17
N GLU A 102 1.54 6.37 -15.21
CA GLU A 102 2.96 6.02 -15.21
C GLU A 102 3.88 7.25 -15.18
N GLU A 103 3.52 8.32 -15.92
CA GLU A 103 4.29 9.56 -15.96
C GLU A 103 4.09 10.42 -14.71
N VAL A 104 2.84 10.67 -14.32
CA VAL A 104 2.50 11.59 -13.22
C VAL A 104 2.89 11.02 -11.87
N TYR A 105 2.60 9.73 -11.63
CA TYR A 105 2.90 9.11 -10.34
C TYR A 105 4.32 8.54 -10.32
N GLY A 106 4.92 8.25 -11.49
CA GLY A 106 6.19 7.53 -11.57
C GLY A 106 6.07 6.05 -11.20
N GLY A 107 4.86 5.49 -11.28
CA GLY A 107 4.58 4.08 -11.04
C GLY A 107 4.60 3.27 -12.34
N LYS A 108 4.41 1.95 -12.22
CA LYS A 108 4.22 1.05 -13.36
C LYS A 108 2.86 0.38 -13.26
N TRP A 109 2.10 0.44 -14.34
CA TRP A 109 0.84 -0.29 -14.42
C TRP A 109 1.09 -1.78 -14.61
N ALA A 110 0.27 -2.60 -13.96
CA ALA A 110 0.39 -4.05 -14.05
C ALA A 110 -0.99 -4.69 -13.94
N VAL A 111 -1.22 -5.67 -14.82
CA VAL A 111 -2.41 -6.53 -14.80
C VAL A 111 -2.16 -7.65 -13.77
N PRO A 112 -3.13 -7.96 -12.89
CA PRO A 112 -2.99 -9.04 -11.93
C PRO A 112 -2.95 -10.42 -12.62
N ASP A 113 -2.10 -11.29 -12.10
CA ASP A 113 -2.01 -12.70 -12.52
C ASP A 113 -2.93 -13.54 -11.64
N ALA A 114 -4.00 -14.08 -12.24
CA ALA A 114 -5.00 -14.89 -11.53
C ALA A 114 -4.42 -16.20 -10.98
N SER A 115 -3.32 -16.72 -11.54
CA SER A 115 -2.65 -17.92 -11.03
C SER A 115 -1.91 -17.67 -9.72
N ARG A 116 -1.75 -16.41 -9.33
CA ARG A 116 -0.99 -15.99 -8.15
C ARG A 116 -1.84 -15.12 -7.23
N PRO A 117 -2.64 -15.72 -6.33
CA PRO A 117 -3.47 -14.96 -5.40
C PRO A 117 -2.59 -14.21 -4.40
N GLU A 118 -2.35 -12.92 -4.64
CA GLU A 118 -1.44 -12.08 -3.86
C GLU A 118 -1.89 -11.91 -2.40
N VAL A 119 -3.17 -12.19 -2.11
CA VAL A 119 -3.70 -12.21 -0.75
C VAL A 119 -3.01 -13.23 0.14
N ALA A 120 -2.53 -14.35 -0.43
CA ALA A 120 -1.79 -15.37 0.31
C ALA A 120 -0.41 -14.88 0.79
N GLU A 121 0.11 -13.82 0.16
CA GLU A 121 1.39 -13.18 0.53
C GLU A 121 1.21 -12.05 1.57
N ASN A 122 -0.02 -11.80 2.02
CA ASN A 122 -0.25 -10.76 3.02
C ASN A 122 0.31 -11.20 4.38
N TRP A 123 1.09 -10.31 4.98
CA TRP A 123 1.58 -10.51 6.34
C TRP A 123 0.61 -9.92 7.38
N ILE A 124 0.28 -10.73 8.37
CA ILE A 124 -0.40 -10.28 9.58
C ILE A 124 0.65 -9.75 10.54
N LYS A 125 0.50 -8.50 10.98
CA LYS A 125 1.45 -7.88 11.90
C LYS A 125 1.30 -8.46 13.30
N ALA A 126 2.39 -8.99 13.85
CA ALA A 126 2.46 -9.39 15.26
C ALA A 126 2.45 -8.18 16.21
N TYR A 127 2.93 -7.02 15.76
CA TYR A 127 3.07 -5.81 16.57
C TYR A 127 2.47 -4.59 15.85
N PRO A 128 1.81 -3.66 16.57
CA PRO A 128 1.15 -2.49 16.00
C PRO A 128 2.14 -1.37 15.64
N CYS A 129 3.22 -1.71 14.93
CA CYS A 129 4.29 -0.78 14.56
C CYS A 129 4.62 -0.86 13.06
N CYS A 130 5.57 -0.01 12.61
CA CYS A 130 6.07 -0.04 11.23
C CYS A 130 6.73 -1.39 10.93
N LEU A 131 6.63 -1.86 9.68
CA LEU A 131 7.13 -3.18 9.27
C LEU A 131 8.64 -3.38 9.48
N LYS A 132 9.41 -2.29 9.63
CA LYS A 132 10.85 -2.37 9.92
C LYS A 132 11.19 -2.68 11.40
N ALA A 133 10.22 -2.56 12.30
CA ALA A 133 10.44 -2.72 13.74
C ALA A 133 10.35 -4.16 14.29
N PRO A 134 9.49 -5.07 13.78
CA PRO A 134 9.37 -6.44 14.29
C PRO A 134 10.69 -7.19 14.43
N SER A 135 11.58 -7.14 13.42
CA SER A 135 12.88 -7.82 13.51
C SER A 135 13.73 -7.34 14.69
N SER A 136 13.68 -6.04 15.01
CA SER A 136 14.39 -5.47 16.16
C SER A 136 13.74 -5.88 17.49
N ILE A 137 12.40 -5.92 17.54
CA ILE A 137 11.64 -6.37 18.72
C ILE A 137 11.99 -7.85 19.01
N GLU A 138 11.86 -8.72 18.02
CA GLU A 138 12.15 -10.14 18.14
C GLU A 138 13.61 -10.43 18.47
N ALA A 139 14.56 -9.69 17.87
CA ALA A 139 15.97 -9.85 18.18
C ALA A 139 16.28 -9.47 19.64
N THR A 140 15.63 -8.42 20.15
CA THR A 140 15.78 -7.99 21.55
C THR A 140 15.21 -9.03 22.50
N ASP A 141 14.04 -9.58 22.20
CA ASP A 141 13.41 -10.62 23.01
C ASP A 141 14.27 -11.89 23.06
N ARG A 142 14.76 -12.37 21.91
CA ARG A 142 15.68 -13.52 21.83
C ARG A 142 17.00 -13.28 22.56
N ALA A 143 17.55 -12.07 22.51
CA ALA A 143 18.75 -11.72 23.26
C ALA A 143 18.49 -11.76 24.78
N GLY A 144 17.31 -11.31 25.20
CA GLY A 144 16.83 -11.40 26.58
C GLY A 144 16.74 -12.84 27.08
N ALA A 145 16.10 -13.72 26.30
CA ALA A 145 15.96 -15.14 26.62
C ALA A 145 17.32 -15.86 26.76
N ARG A 146 18.35 -15.39 26.05
CA ARG A 146 19.72 -15.92 26.11
C ARG A 146 20.60 -15.28 27.20
N GLY A 147 20.04 -14.40 28.04
CA GLY A 147 20.80 -13.65 29.05
C GLY A 147 21.78 -12.63 28.47
N ARG A 148 21.71 -12.32 27.17
CA ARG A 148 22.58 -11.37 26.46
C ARG A 148 22.00 -9.97 26.40
N CYS A 149 20.78 -9.79 26.88
CA CYS A 149 20.12 -8.50 27.02
C CYS A 149 19.48 -8.41 28.40
N CYS A 150 19.58 -7.23 29.03
CA CYS A 150 18.85 -6.91 30.25
C CYS A 150 17.36 -6.66 29.95
N SER A 151 16.71 -7.40 29.04
CA SER A 151 15.34 -7.11 28.58
C SER A 151 14.32 -7.04 29.72
N ARG A 152 14.58 -7.74 30.83
CA ARG A 152 13.78 -7.72 32.07
C ARG A 152 14.17 -6.62 33.08
N ARG A 153 15.28 -5.89 32.86
CA ARG A 153 15.76 -4.75 33.67
C ARG A 153 16.32 -3.66 32.75
N PRO A 154 15.47 -2.83 32.12
CA PRO A 154 15.89 -1.81 31.16
C PRO A 154 16.97 -0.87 31.70
N SER A 155 16.90 -0.57 33.00
CA SER A 155 17.87 0.28 33.72
C SER A 155 19.31 -0.25 33.75
N ARG A 156 19.54 -1.53 33.41
CA ARG A 156 20.89 -2.13 33.30
C ARG A 156 21.40 -2.19 31.86
N CYS A 157 20.58 -1.82 30.88
CA CYS A 157 21.00 -1.78 29.49
C CYS A 157 21.81 -0.50 29.25
N THR A 158 23.11 -0.62 29.00
CA THR A 158 24.00 0.52 28.74
C THR A 158 24.02 0.95 27.28
N ARG A 159 23.72 0.03 26.35
CA ARG A 159 23.69 0.31 24.90
C ARG A 159 22.86 -0.74 24.14
N VAL A 160 22.05 -0.26 23.19
CA VAL A 160 21.43 -1.08 22.15
C VAL A 160 21.93 -0.61 20.79
N ALA A 161 22.48 -1.51 19.98
CA ALA A 161 23.04 -1.19 18.66
C ALA A 161 22.34 -2.02 17.58
N PRO A 162 21.19 -1.57 17.05
CA PRO A 162 20.51 -2.28 15.97
C PRO A 162 21.38 -2.24 14.71
N ARG A 163 21.59 -3.40 14.08
CA ARG A 163 22.29 -3.49 12.79
C ARG A 163 21.27 -3.86 11.71
N CYS A 164 21.02 -2.94 10.80
CA CYS A 164 20.26 -3.22 9.59
C CYS A 164 21.25 -3.61 8.48
N PRO A 165 21.22 -4.86 7.97
CA PRO A 165 22.13 -5.28 6.89
C PRO A 165 21.83 -4.56 5.57
N LEU A 166 20.62 -4.03 5.41
CA LEU A 166 20.23 -3.21 4.27
C LEU A 166 20.60 -1.76 4.55
N ARG A 167 21.67 -1.26 3.90
CA ARG A 167 21.91 0.18 3.78
C ARG A 167 20.76 0.75 2.95
N LEU A 168 19.81 1.40 3.61
CA LEU A 168 18.83 2.26 2.94
C LEU A 168 19.62 3.43 2.36
N ARG A 169 19.87 3.40 1.04
CA ARG A 169 20.29 4.59 0.30
C ARG A 169 19.06 5.47 0.06
#